data_AF-A0A972TFC6-F1
#
_entry.id   AF-A0A972TFC6-F1
#
_cell.length_a   1.000
_cell.length_b   1.000
_cell.length_c   1.000
_cell.angle_alpha   90.00
_cell.angle_beta   90.00
_cell.angle_gamma   90.00
#
_symmetry.space_group_name_H-M   'P 1'
#
loop_
_entity.id
_entity.type
_entity.pdbx_description
1 polymer ?
#
loop_
_entity_poly.entity_id
_entity_poly.type
_entity_poly.pdbx_seq_one_letter_code
_entity_poly.pdbx_strand_id
1 'polypeptide(L)' 'MAEILPFRGIHYNSSLLKDIPSLICPPHDIIPPQLQQELYQRSEHNFVRLE' A
#
# COMPACT_ATOMS: atom_id res chain seq x y z
N MET A 1 18.34 31.80 5.80
CA MET A 1 17.52 31.14 4.76
C MET A 1 17.84 29.65 4.85
N ALA A 2 16.85 28.76 4.96
CA ALA A 2 17.14 27.33 5.02
C ALA A 2 17.57 26.81 3.63
N GLU A 3 18.61 26.00 3.59
CA GLU A 3 18.98 25.25 2.37
C GLU A 3 18.05 24.04 2.24
N ILE A 4 17.39 23.93 1.09
CA ILE A 4 16.52 22.80 0.75
C ILE A 4 17.28 21.93 -0.25
N LEU A 5 17.53 20.68 0.14
CA LEU A 5 18.22 19.70 -0.69
C LEU A 5 17.26 18.54 -1.01
N PRO A 6 17.30 17.99 -2.23
CA PRO A 6 16.52 16.81 -2.58
C PRO A 6 17.08 15.58 -1.87
N PHE A 7 16.21 14.62 -1.58
CA PHE A 7 16.61 13.29 -1.14
C PHE A 7 16.15 12.24 -2.15
N ARG A 8 16.79 11.08 -2.12
CA ARG A 8 16.39 9.96 -2.97
C ARG A 8 15.14 9.31 -2.40
N GLY A 9 14.04 9.36 -3.16
CA GLY A 9 12.83 8.63 -2.82
C GLY A 9 13.07 7.12 -2.78
N ILE A 10 12.43 6.44 -1.82
CA ILE A 10 12.41 4.98 -1.74
C ILE A 10 11.11 4.51 -2.38
N HIS A 11 11.21 3.56 -3.31
CA HIS A 11 10.08 2.98 -4.02
C HIS A 11 10.01 1.48 -3.75
N TYR A 12 8.81 0.94 -3.85
CA TYR A 12 8.58 -0.49 -3.88
C TYR A 12 9.31 -1.16 -5.04
N ASN A 13 9.82 -2.38 -4.84
CA ASN A 13 10.51 -3.13 -5.87
C ASN A 13 9.53 -3.60 -6.96
N SER A 14 9.55 -2.95 -8.12
CA SER A 14 8.68 -3.26 -9.26
C SER A 14 8.91 -4.65 -9.88
N SER A 15 10.09 -5.25 -9.69
CA SER A 15 10.36 -6.62 -10.15
C SER A 15 9.63 -7.68 -9.32
N LEU A 16 9.43 -7.40 -8.02
CA LEU A 16 8.66 -8.26 -7.11
C LEU A 16 7.16 -7.97 -7.19
N LEU A 17 6.78 -6.72 -7.48
CA LEU A 17 5.41 -6.24 -7.39
C LEU A 17 4.93 -5.82 -8.77
N LYS A 18 4.45 -6.80 -9.53
CA LYS A 18 3.96 -6.61 -10.92
C LYS A 18 2.61 -5.89 -10.97
N ASP A 19 1.83 -5.97 -9.89
CA ASP A 19 0.49 -5.38 -9.80
C ASP A 19 0.30 -4.68 -8.45
N ILE A 20 0.92 -3.49 -8.30
CA ILE A 20 0.82 -2.68 -7.08
C ILE A 20 -0.65 -2.40 -6.68
N PRO A 21 -1.59 -2.09 -7.60
CA PRO A 21 -2.98 -1.85 -7.24
C PRO A 21 -3.67 -2.98 -6.47
N SER A 22 -3.28 -4.25 -6.67
CA SER A 22 -3.84 -5.36 -5.89
C SER A 22 -3.29 -5.49 -4.48
N LEU A 23 -2.15 -4.84 -4.20
CA LEU A 23 -1.45 -4.90 -2.93
C LEU A 23 -1.84 -3.77 -1.97
N ILE A 24 -2.38 -2.67 -2.48
CA ILE A 24 -2.76 -1.53 -1.64
C ILE A 24 -4.21 -1.64 -1.19
N CYS A 25 -4.50 -1.12 0.00
CA CYS A 25 -5.84 -0.82 0.49
C CYS A 25 -6.09 0.70 0.41
N PRO A 26 -7.36 1.13 0.31
CA PRO A 26 -7.69 2.54 0.39
C PRO A 26 -7.45 3.08 1.81
N PRO A 27 -7.06 4.37 1.97
CA PRO A 27 -6.70 4.96 3.26
C PRO A 27 -7.96 5.27 4.08
N HIS A 28 -8.53 4.24 4.70
CA HIS A 28 -9.70 4.37 5.56
C HIS A 28 -9.29 4.29 7.03
N ASP A 29 -9.80 5.22 7.85
CA ASP A 29 -9.62 5.14 9.31
C ASP A 29 -10.29 3.90 9.92
N ILE A 30 -11.35 3.40 9.28
CA ILE A 30 -12.05 2.16 9.65
C ILE A 30 -12.43 1.42 8.38
N ILE A 31 -11.98 0.17 8.26
CA ILE A 31 -12.33 -0.72 7.16
C ILE A 31 -13.51 -1.60 7.60
N PRO A 32 -14.68 -1.53 6.92
CA PRO A 32 -15.79 -2.42 7.21
C PRO A 32 -15.41 -3.90 6.99
N PRO A 33 -15.99 -4.86 7.76
CA PRO A 33 -15.64 -6.27 7.65
C PRO A 33 -15.78 -6.84 6.23
N GLN A 34 -16.78 -6.40 5.46
CA GLN A 34 -17.00 -6.84 4.09
C GLN A 34 -15.86 -6.39 3.17
N LEU A 35 -15.47 -5.11 3.28
CA LEU A 35 -14.35 -4.56 2.51
C LEU A 35 -13.02 -5.23 2.89
N GLN A 36 -12.84 -5.53 4.18
CA GLN A 36 -11.64 -6.24 4.64
C GLN A 36 -11.53 -7.63 4.00
N GLN A 37 -12.64 -8.38 3.91
CA GLN A 37 -12.64 -9.67 3.23
C GLN A 37 -12.35 -9.55 1.74
N GLU A 38 -12.92 -8.57 1.04
CA GLU A 38 -12.62 -8.32 -0.37
C GLU A 38 -11.13 -8.01 -0.58
N LEU A 39 -10.53 -7.18 0.27
CA LEU A 39 -9.11 -6.84 0.19
C LEU A 39 -8.21 -8.05 0.50
N TYR A 40 -8.61 -8.92 1.43
CA TYR A 40 -7.91 -10.19 1.68
C TYR A 40 -7.95 -11.14 0.49
N GLN A 41 -9.08 -11.20 -0.22
CA GLN A 41 -9.24 -12.04 -1.42
C GLN A 41 -8.50 -11.46 -2.63
N ARG A 42 -8.37 -10.12 -2.71
CA ARG A 42 -7.66 -9.43 -3.78
C ARG A 42 -6.18 -9.81 -3.84
N SER A 43 -5.52 -9.94 -2.69
CA SER A 43 -4.14 -10.42 -2.62
C SER A 43 -3.78 -10.96 -1.23
N GLU A 44 -3.01 -12.04 -1.20
CA GLU A 44 -2.39 -12.54 0.04
C GLU A 44 -1.44 -11.51 0.67
N HIS A 45 -0.89 -10.61 -0.14
CA HIS A 45 0.05 -9.56 0.28
C HIS A 45 -0.59 -8.18 0.36
N ASN A 46 -1.93 -8.10 0.45
CA ASN A 46 -2.61 -6.81 0.56
C ASN A 46 -2.24 -6.11 1.89
N PHE A 47 -2.03 -4.79 1.82
CA PHE A 47 -1.55 -3.95 2.93
C PHE A 47 -2.51 -3.91 4.12
N VAL A 48 -3.80 -4.19 3.92
CA VAL A 48 -4.81 -4.30 4.99
C VAL A 48 -4.46 -5.34 6.07
N ARG A 49 -3.49 -6.23 5.82
CA ARG A 49 -2.98 -7.19 6.81
C ARG A 49 -1.99 -6.58 7.81
N LEU A 50 -1.51 -5.37 7.56
CA LEU A 50 -0.54 -4.65 8.39
C LEU A 50 -1.15 -3.45 9.13
N GLU A 51 -2.34 -3.00 8.72
CA GLU A 51 -3.14 -1.97 9.40
C GLU A 51 -3.88 -2.57 10.61
#